data_AF-A0A0R1RKM8-F1
#
_entry.id   AF-A0A0R1RKM8-F1
#
_cell.length_a   1.000
_cell.length_b   1.000
_cell.length_c   1.000
_cell.angle_alpha   90.00
_cell.angle_beta   90.00
_cell.angle_gamma   90.00
#
_symmetry.space_group_name_H-M   'P 1'
#
loop_
_entity.id
_entity.type
_entity.pdbx_description
1 polymer ?
#
loop_
_entity_poly.entity_id
_entity_poly.type
_entity_poly.pdbx_seq_one_letter_code
_entity_poly.pdbx_strand_id
1 'polypeptide(L)'
;MNYELTNILNPDSQAWAEQKARIEAGKKKVLSLTSSPRFFGLLQSEKVAGVNLLDSVTGRKYQKNKTRFFNDVPVPYGAQVAMNADGSISVIYDGDELGKVHLYGNTRRAVQDVRYTNPDGTMDNIIEFAFDGNEFSNIFYYNDEIQEIVFLNNSGQAVVRYYYYGGAINYITVEDPKTHKMIKDYTTLTEFYADQLAKLLKPKDKVTISYLGIELDVLAQTKSHNIINLAEDPFDENDNVRGNLLSILNDDISYIQEVQVSQENADKLKQKQISLAKVTVV
;
A
#
# COMPACT_ATOMS: atom_id res chain seq x y z
N MET A 1 14.29 -11.38 -8.80
CA MET A 1 14.20 -10.67 -7.50
C MET A 1 13.28 -11.48 -6.62
N ASN A 2 13.48 -11.49 -5.31
CA ASN A 2 12.59 -12.19 -4.39
C ASN A 2 11.83 -11.15 -3.57
N TYR A 3 10.50 -11.26 -3.57
CA TYR A 3 9.61 -10.35 -2.86
C TYR A 3 8.84 -11.07 -1.76
N GLU A 4 8.55 -10.37 -0.68
CA GLU A 4 7.47 -10.68 0.26
C GLU A 4 6.38 -9.64 0.02
N LEU A 5 5.24 -10.11 -0.50
CA LEU A 5 4.09 -9.28 -0.84
C LEU A 5 3.19 -9.13 0.39
N THR A 6 2.81 -7.90 0.69
CA THR A 6 1.87 -7.55 1.76
C THR A 6 0.89 -6.49 1.25
N ASN A 7 -0.35 -6.50 1.72
CA ASN A 7 -1.25 -5.40 1.42
C ASN A 7 -0.75 -4.08 2.04
N ILE A 8 -0.46 -4.10 3.35
CA ILE A 8 -0.01 -2.95 4.15
C ILE A 8 1.18 -3.36 5.00
N LEU A 9 2.23 -2.52 5.02
CA LEU A 9 3.34 -2.69 5.93
C LEU A 9 2.94 -2.18 7.32
N ASN A 10 2.69 -3.10 8.26
CA ASN A 10 2.33 -2.79 9.64
C ASN A 10 3.39 -3.33 10.63
N PRO A 11 4.35 -2.50 11.06
CA PRO A 11 5.41 -2.90 11.98
C PRO A 11 4.94 -3.50 13.30
N ASP A 12 3.75 -3.10 13.76
CA ASP A 12 3.21 -3.50 15.07
C ASP A 12 2.48 -4.86 15.05
N SER A 13 2.36 -5.49 13.88
CA SER A 13 1.69 -6.79 13.74
C SER A 13 2.65 -7.96 13.94
N GLN A 14 2.17 -9.04 14.57
CA GLN A 14 2.94 -10.29 14.66
C GLN A 14 3.31 -10.84 13.27
N ALA A 15 2.39 -10.75 12.32
CA ALA A 15 2.61 -11.20 10.95
C ALA A 15 3.78 -10.48 10.27
N TRP A 16 3.97 -9.19 10.55
CA TRP A 16 5.12 -8.46 10.05
C TRP A 16 6.43 -8.97 10.63
N ALA A 17 6.49 -9.31 11.92
CA ALA A 17 7.70 -9.85 12.52
C ALA A 17 8.17 -11.14 11.81
N GLU A 18 7.22 -12.03 11.50
CA GLU A 18 7.48 -13.26 10.77
C GLU A 18 7.87 -13.01 9.30
N GLN A 19 7.15 -12.11 8.61
CA GLN A 19 7.51 -11.68 7.26
C GLN A 19 8.92 -11.10 7.21
N LYS A 20 9.26 -10.22 8.15
CA LYS A 20 10.59 -9.60 8.27
C LYS A 20 11.69 -10.63 8.48
N ALA A 21 11.48 -11.62 9.34
CA ALA A 21 12.43 -12.71 9.52
C ALA A 21 12.71 -13.47 8.20
N ARG A 22 11.66 -13.73 7.40
CA ARG A 22 11.81 -14.35 6.07
C ARG A 22 12.48 -13.42 5.05
N ILE A 23 12.23 -12.10 5.13
CA ILE A 23 12.90 -11.09 4.30
C ILE A 23 14.41 -11.13 4.55
N GLU A 24 14.81 -11.12 5.83
CA GLU A 24 16.21 -11.12 6.24
C GLU A 24 16.90 -12.44 5.85
N ALA A 25 16.29 -13.58 6.18
CA ALA A 25 16.84 -14.90 5.85
C ALA A 25 16.97 -15.13 4.33
N GLY A 26 15.95 -14.73 3.56
CA GLY A 26 15.91 -14.93 2.11
C GLY A 26 16.52 -13.81 1.28
N LYS A 27 17.08 -12.76 1.92
CA LYS A 27 17.52 -11.50 1.28
C LYS A 27 16.47 -10.96 0.30
N LYS A 28 15.20 -11.00 0.71
CA LYS A 28 14.05 -10.59 -0.09
C LYS A 28 13.84 -9.07 0.01
N LYS A 29 12.88 -8.54 -0.74
CA LYS A 29 12.38 -7.17 -0.62
C LYS A 29 10.90 -7.17 -0.29
N VAL A 30 10.44 -6.18 0.46
CA VAL A 30 9.01 -5.94 0.66
C VAL A 30 8.40 -5.45 -0.65
N LEU A 31 7.23 -5.95 -0.99
CA LEU A 31 6.37 -5.37 -2.01
C LEU A 31 5.02 -5.06 -1.36
N SER A 32 4.62 -3.80 -1.32
CA SER A 32 3.33 -3.41 -0.72
C SER A 32 2.33 -2.94 -1.77
N LEU A 33 1.05 -3.28 -1.59
CA LEU A 33 -0.03 -2.91 -2.52
C LEU A 33 -0.60 -1.52 -2.24
N THR A 34 -1.06 -1.29 -1.01
CA THR A 34 -1.78 -0.07 -0.63
C THR A 34 -0.86 1.14 -0.58
N SER A 35 -1.38 2.33 -0.88
CA SER A 35 -0.67 3.59 -0.74
C SER A 35 -0.10 3.77 0.68
N SER A 36 1.10 4.32 0.78
CA SER A 36 1.66 4.67 2.09
C SER A 36 2.64 5.84 1.93
N PRO A 37 2.23 7.07 2.29
CA PRO A 37 3.11 8.25 2.27
C PRO A 37 4.38 8.06 3.12
N ARG A 38 4.29 7.19 4.13
CA ARG A 38 5.37 6.84 5.07
C ARG A 38 6.22 5.65 4.65
N PHE A 39 5.90 4.98 3.53
CA PHE A 39 6.49 3.68 3.16
C PHE A 39 8.01 3.65 3.31
N PHE A 40 8.69 4.65 2.76
CA PHE A 40 10.15 4.68 2.83
C PHE A 40 10.68 4.93 4.25
N GLY A 41 9.99 5.76 5.06
CA GLY A 41 10.31 5.92 6.47
C GLY A 41 10.19 4.60 7.24
N LEU A 42 9.17 3.80 6.92
CA LEU A 42 8.97 2.45 7.47
C LEU A 42 10.08 1.49 7.04
N LEU A 43 10.47 1.50 5.75
CA LEU A 43 11.60 0.69 5.28
C LEU A 43 12.90 0.99 6.05
N GLN A 44 13.16 2.27 6.35
CA GLN A 44 14.34 2.67 7.14
C GLN A 44 14.26 2.22 8.59
N SER A 45 13.13 2.43 9.28
CA SER A 45 12.96 2.01 10.67
C SER A 45 13.06 0.49 10.80
N GLU A 46 12.45 -0.22 9.86
CA GLU A 46 12.45 -1.67 9.81
C GLU A 46 13.74 -2.27 9.26
N LYS A 47 14.64 -1.45 8.70
CA LYS A 47 15.92 -1.89 8.08
C LYS A 47 15.73 -2.90 6.95
N VAL A 48 14.65 -2.76 6.18
CA VAL A 48 14.34 -3.62 5.03
C VAL A 48 14.32 -2.80 3.73
N ALA A 49 14.55 -3.45 2.60
CA ALA A 49 14.38 -2.83 1.29
C ALA A 49 13.01 -3.20 0.73
N GLY A 50 12.40 -2.31 -0.05
CA GLY A 50 11.09 -2.59 -0.62
C GLY A 50 10.67 -1.63 -1.73
N VAL A 51 9.53 -1.95 -2.33
CA VAL A 51 8.85 -1.16 -3.35
C VAL A 51 7.37 -1.10 -2.99
N ASN A 52 6.76 0.08 -3.14
CA ASN A 52 5.32 0.23 -3.08
C ASN A 52 4.77 0.23 -4.51
N LEU A 53 3.69 -0.52 -4.75
CA LEU A 53 3.10 -0.64 -6.08
C LEU A 53 2.67 0.73 -6.61
N LEU A 54 2.02 1.55 -5.78
CA LEU A 54 1.54 2.85 -6.20
C LEU A 54 2.68 3.85 -6.46
N ASP A 55 3.74 3.83 -5.65
CA ASP A 55 4.96 4.61 -5.95
C ASP A 55 5.56 4.20 -7.31
N SER A 56 5.51 2.90 -7.63
CA SER A 56 5.98 2.41 -8.93
C SER A 56 5.10 2.90 -10.08
N VAL A 57 3.77 2.90 -9.94
CA VAL A 57 2.84 3.35 -10.98
C VAL A 57 2.94 4.86 -11.20
N THR A 58 3.03 5.62 -10.11
CA THR A 58 3.17 7.09 -10.13
C THR A 58 4.58 7.54 -10.56
N GLY A 59 5.53 6.61 -10.68
CA GLY A 59 6.93 6.90 -11.01
C GLY A 59 7.65 7.69 -9.91
N ARG A 60 7.11 7.71 -8.69
CA ARG A 60 7.69 8.40 -7.55
C ARG A 60 9.01 7.78 -7.15
N LYS A 61 9.95 8.66 -6.81
CA LYS A 61 11.26 8.33 -6.27
C LYS A 61 11.43 9.10 -4.97
N TYR A 62 11.75 8.36 -3.92
CA TYR A 62 12.02 8.94 -2.62
C TYR A 62 13.28 9.83 -2.65
N GLN A 63 13.17 11.03 -2.08
CA GLN A 63 14.29 11.96 -1.96
C GLN A 63 14.93 11.89 -0.57
N LYS A 64 16.09 11.22 -0.49
CA LYS A 64 16.79 11.01 0.77
C LYS A 64 17.18 12.31 1.47
N ASN A 65 17.00 12.32 2.80
CA ASN A 65 17.33 13.45 3.69
C ASN A 65 16.58 14.74 3.38
N LYS A 66 15.49 14.66 2.60
CA LYS A 66 14.57 15.77 2.44
C LYS A 66 13.36 15.55 3.32
N THR A 67 12.77 16.65 3.75
CA THR A 67 11.48 16.70 4.41
C THR A 67 10.89 18.07 4.16
N ARG A 68 9.58 18.21 4.34
CA ARG A 68 8.90 19.51 4.30
C ARG A 68 8.71 20.00 5.72
N PHE A 69 9.27 21.15 6.03
CA PHE A 69 9.02 21.79 7.32
C PHE A 69 7.67 22.51 7.27
N PHE A 70 7.03 22.72 8.43
CA PHE A 70 5.65 23.20 8.48
C PHE A 70 5.42 24.57 7.83
N ASN A 71 6.41 25.46 7.85
CA ASN A 71 6.31 26.79 7.23
C ASN A 71 6.63 26.80 5.72
N ASP A 72 7.04 25.65 5.16
CA ASP A 72 7.29 25.46 3.73
C ASP A 72 6.08 24.81 3.02
N VAL A 73 4.95 24.67 3.72
CA VAL A 73 3.72 24.11 3.15
C VAL A 73 3.14 25.07 2.12
N PRO A 74 2.80 24.60 0.91
CA PRO A 74 2.05 25.41 -0.04
C PRO A 74 0.64 25.67 0.52
N VAL A 75 0.29 26.94 0.64
CA VAL A 75 -1.03 27.39 1.10
C VAL A 75 -1.67 28.31 0.05
N PRO A 76 -3.01 28.49 0.09
CA PRO A 76 -3.70 29.43 -0.78
C PRO A 76 -3.08 30.83 -0.73
N TYR A 77 -3.17 31.55 -1.85
CA TYR A 77 -2.64 32.91 -1.93
C TYR A 77 -3.25 33.82 -0.86
N GLY A 78 -2.40 34.53 -0.12
CA GLY A 78 -2.80 35.41 0.98
C GLY A 78 -2.97 34.70 2.32
N ALA A 79 -2.96 33.36 2.36
CA ALA A 79 -2.95 32.62 3.61
C ALA A 79 -1.54 32.53 4.20
N GLN A 80 -1.45 32.30 5.51
CA GLN A 80 -0.21 32.09 6.25
C GLN A 80 -0.28 30.81 7.08
N VAL A 81 0.87 30.16 7.27
CA VAL A 81 1.01 29.08 8.25
C VAL A 81 1.50 29.67 9.57
N ALA A 82 0.72 29.47 10.63
CA ALA A 82 1.04 29.98 11.96
C ALA A 82 1.07 28.84 13.00
N MET A 83 2.02 28.93 13.94
CA MET A 83 2.06 28.04 15.11
C MET A 83 1.37 28.72 16.28
N ASN A 84 0.37 28.06 16.84
CA ASN A 84 -0.39 28.55 17.98
C ASN A 84 0.37 28.30 19.29
N ALA A 85 -0.08 28.97 20.37
CA ALA A 85 0.53 28.85 21.69
C ALA A 85 0.48 27.42 22.27
N ASP A 86 -0.52 26.62 21.87
CA ASP A 86 -0.67 25.22 22.23
C ASP A 86 0.19 24.27 21.37
N GLY A 87 0.93 24.81 20.39
CA GLY A 87 1.78 24.05 19.48
C GLY A 87 1.05 23.47 18.26
N SER A 88 -0.26 23.66 18.14
CA SER A 88 -0.99 23.36 16.91
C SER A 88 -0.56 24.31 15.78
N ILE A 89 -0.74 23.89 14.53
CA ILE A 89 -0.30 24.65 13.36
C ILE A 89 -1.51 24.85 12.44
N SER A 90 -1.84 26.10 12.19
CA SER A 90 -3.02 26.51 11.43
C SER A 90 -2.62 27.16 10.11
N VAL A 91 -3.46 26.99 9.10
CA VAL A 91 -3.46 27.81 7.89
C VAL A 91 -4.52 28.90 8.08
N ILE A 92 -4.11 30.16 8.05
CA ILE A 92 -4.96 31.31 8.41
C ILE A 92 -5.05 32.26 7.22
N TYR A 93 -6.26 32.75 6.93
CA TYR A 93 -6.53 33.80 5.94
C TYR A 93 -7.39 34.89 6.56
N ASP A 94 -6.92 36.14 6.55
CA ASP A 94 -7.61 37.30 7.14
C ASP A 94 -8.10 37.11 8.60
N GLY A 95 -7.40 36.27 9.37
CA GLY A 95 -7.73 35.96 10.76
C GLY A 95 -8.58 34.70 10.95
N ASP A 96 -9.14 34.15 9.87
CA ASP A 96 -9.94 32.93 9.90
C ASP A 96 -9.07 31.70 9.63
N GLU A 97 -9.32 30.62 10.37
CA GLU A 97 -8.64 29.33 10.15
C GLU A 97 -9.26 28.62 8.94
N LEU A 98 -8.46 28.39 7.90
CA LEU A 98 -8.85 27.61 6.72
C LEU A 98 -8.60 26.11 6.91
N GLY A 99 -7.69 25.75 7.81
CA GLY A 99 -7.26 24.37 7.97
C GLY A 99 -6.11 24.20 8.95
N LYS A 100 -5.68 22.95 9.11
CA LYS A 100 -4.64 22.55 10.06
C LYS A 100 -3.53 21.77 9.38
N VAL A 101 -2.29 22.04 9.78
CA VAL A 101 -1.11 21.27 9.39
C VAL A 101 -0.87 20.20 10.44
N HIS A 102 -0.67 18.97 9.99
CA HIS A 102 -0.32 17.84 10.82
C HIS A 102 1.09 17.36 10.52
N LEU A 103 1.76 16.89 11.57
CA LEU A 103 3.18 16.56 11.53
C LEU A 103 3.37 15.06 11.74
N TYR A 104 4.38 14.50 11.09
CA TYR A 104 4.85 13.17 11.41
C TYR A 104 5.38 13.14 12.85
N GLY A 105 4.90 12.18 13.64
CA GLY A 105 5.37 11.96 15.01
C GLY A 105 6.87 11.68 15.07
N ASN A 106 7.51 12.09 16.18
CA ASN A 106 8.95 11.93 16.43
C ASN A 106 9.88 12.55 15.36
N THR A 107 9.39 13.58 14.66
CA THR A 107 10.20 14.34 13.70
C THR A 107 10.46 15.76 14.19
N ARG A 108 11.44 16.44 13.58
CA ARG A 108 11.62 17.89 13.75
C ARG A 108 10.59 18.65 12.92
N ARG A 109 9.30 18.44 13.18
CA ARG A 109 8.17 19.09 12.51
C ARG A 109 8.13 18.86 10.99
N ALA A 110 8.38 17.62 10.57
CA ALA A 110 8.12 17.18 9.21
C ALA A 110 6.61 17.12 8.98
N VAL A 111 6.14 17.72 7.89
CA VAL A 111 4.72 17.75 7.54
C VAL A 111 4.27 16.38 7.05
N GLN A 112 3.14 15.93 7.58
CA GLN A 112 2.44 14.74 7.14
C GLN A 112 1.32 15.12 6.18
N ASP A 113 0.42 15.99 6.62
CA ASP A 113 -0.76 16.38 5.85
C ASP A 113 -1.25 17.78 6.23
N VAL A 114 -2.04 18.38 5.35
CA VAL A 114 -2.79 19.61 5.60
C VAL A 114 -4.25 19.31 5.35
N ARG A 115 -5.10 19.63 6.32
CA ARG A 115 -6.54 19.38 6.26
C ARG A 115 -7.26 20.72 6.18
N TYR A 116 -7.96 20.96 5.08
CA TYR A 116 -8.79 22.14 4.89
C TYR A 116 -10.25 21.82 5.18
N THR A 117 -10.94 22.81 5.71
CA THR A 117 -12.36 22.71 6.06
C THR A 117 -13.16 23.78 5.34
N ASN A 118 -14.39 23.43 5.00
CA ASN A 118 -15.40 24.39 4.55
C ASN A 118 -15.77 25.36 5.70
N PRO A 119 -16.40 26.51 5.40
CA PRO A 119 -16.84 27.47 6.42
C PRO A 119 -17.80 26.89 7.47
N ASP A 120 -18.50 25.80 7.16
CA ASP A 120 -19.39 25.09 8.09
C ASP A 120 -18.65 24.05 8.97
N GLY A 121 -17.33 23.89 8.78
CA GLY A 121 -16.48 22.98 9.52
C GLY A 121 -16.36 21.57 8.92
N THR A 122 -17.11 21.26 7.85
CA THR A 122 -16.97 19.98 7.14
C THR A 122 -15.63 19.89 6.41
N MET A 123 -15.11 18.67 6.22
CA MET A 123 -13.87 18.43 5.49
C MET A 123 -14.03 18.82 4.01
N ASP A 124 -13.10 19.61 3.48
CA ASP A 124 -13.04 19.96 2.06
C ASP A 124 -12.02 19.05 1.36
N ASN A 125 -10.74 19.18 1.73
CA ASN A 125 -9.70 18.33 1.19
C ASN A 125 -8.53 18.11 2.17
N ILE A 126 -7.79 17.03 1.92
CA ILE A 126 -6.52 16.73 2.57
C ILE A 126 -5.42 16.70 1.52
N ILE A 127 -4.34 17.44 1.77
CA ILE A 127 -3.09 17.36 0.99
C ILE A 127 -2.10 16.55 1.81
N GLU A 128 -1.75 15.36 1.34
CA GLU A 128 -0.79 14.47 1.98
C GLU A 128 0.61 14.66 1.41
N PHE A 129 1.62 14.62 2.28
CA PHE A 129 3.03 14.67 1.91
C PHE A 129 3.71 13.35 2.27
N ALA A 130 4.51 12.81 1.35
CA ALA A 130 5.36 11.68 1.64
C ALA A 130 6.43 12.08 2.67
N PHE A 131 7.05 11.09 3.31
CA PHE A 131 8.08 11.33 4.34
C PHE A 131 9.28 12.17 3.84
N ASP A 132 9.51 12.25 2.53
CA ASP A 132 10.52 13.13 1.92
C ASP A 132 10.08 14.59 1.69
N GLY A 133 8.83 14.93 2.02
CA GLY A 133 8.24 16.26 1.84
C GLY A 133 7.63 16.54 0.47
N ASN A 134 7.68 15.61 -0.49
CA ASN A 134 6.94 15.75 -1.74
C ASN A 134 5.46 15.47 -1.52
N GLU A 135 4.59 16.29 -2.10
CA GLU A 135 3.15 16.02 -2.15
C GLU A 135 2.92 14.62 -2.72
N PHE A 136 2.08 13.83 -2.06
CA PHE A 136 1.87 12.41 -2.30
C PHE A 136 0.48 12.17 -2.88
N SER A 137 -0.55 12.68 -2.21
CA SER A 137 -1.94 12.63 -2.69
C SER A 137 -2.75 13.83 -2.25
N ASN A 138 -3.80 14.10 -3.02
CA ASN A 138 -4.89 14.98 -2.64
C ASN A 138 -6.16 14.15 -2.46
N ILE A 139 -6.81 14.27 -1.31
CA ILE A 139 -8.04 13.57 -0.96
C ILE A 139 -9.16 14.60 -0.91
N PHE A 140 -10.20 14.43 -1.72
CA PHE A 140 -11.33 15.35 -1.82
C PHE A 140 -12.56 14.76 -1.12
N TYR A 141 -13.26 15.61 -0.39
CA TYR A 141 -14.43 15.28 0.41
C TYR A 141 -15.67 16.03 -0.07
N TYR A 142 -16.83 15.44 0.19
CA TYR A 142 -18.13 16.10 0.10
C TYR A 142 -19.02 15.54 1.20
N ASN A 143 -19.63 16.41 2.01
CA ASN A 143 -20.40 16.02 3.19
C ASN A 143 -19.64 15.05 4.12
N ASP A 144 -18.36 15.34 4.39
CA ASP A 144 -17.45 14.51 5.19
C ASP A 144 -17.18 13.08 4.65
N GLU A 145 -17.61 12.79 3.42
CA GLU A 145 -17.32 11.53 2.73
C GLU A 145 -16.27 11.73 1.64
N ILE A 146 -15.29 10.82 1.59
CA ILE A 146 -14.28 10.80 0.53
C ILE A 146 -14.98 10.60 -0.82
N GLN A 147 -14.67 11.45 -1.79
CA GLN A 147 -15.14 11.35 -3.16
C GLN A 147 -14.02 10.87 -4.09
N GLU A 148 -12.80 11.36 -3.88
CA GLU A 148 -11.67 11.09 -4.75
C GLU A 148 -10.34 11.11 -3.99
N ILE A 149 -9.41 10.25 -4.37
CA ILE A 149 -7.99 10.36 -4.02
C ILE A 149 -7.17 10.47 -5.30
N VAL A 150 -6.35 11.50 -5.41
CA VAL A 150 -5.47 11.77 -6.55
C VAL A 150 -4.02 11.57 -6.12
N PHE A 151 -3.34 10.58 -6.70
CA PHE A 151 -1.94 10.28 -6.42
C PHE A 151 -1.00 10.92 -7.44
N LEU A 152 0.07 11.52 -6.93
CA LEU A 152 0.93 12.41 -7.70
C LEU A 152 2.32 11.83 -7.94
N ASN A 153 2.95 12.17 -9.06
CA ASN A 153 4.38 11.95 -9.27
C ASN A 153 5.24 12.97 -8.49
N ASN A 154 6.57 12.87 -8.54
CA ASN A 154 7.46 13.83 -7.85
C ASN A 154 7.34 15.29 -8.32
N SER A 155 6.75 15.53 -9.49
CA SER A 155 6.53 16.88 -10.04
C SER A 155 5.16 17.46 -9.62
N GLY A 156 4.40 16.76 -8.78
CA GLY A 156 3.05 17.17 -8.36
C GLY A 156 1.97 16.94 -9.42
N GLN A 157 2.25 16.14 -10.45
CA GLN A 157 1.27 15.85 -11.50
C GLN A 157 0.48 14.58 -11.16
N ALA A 158 -0.83 14.60 -11.38
CA ALA A 158 -1.70 13.45 -11.18
C ALA A 158 -1.32 12.28 -12.11
N VAL A 159 -1.36 11.06 -11.57
CA VAL A 159 -1.09 9.82 -12.32
C VAL A 159 -2.16 8.77 -12.07
N VAL A 160 -2.61 8.62 -10.83
CA VAL A 160 -3.64 7.63 -10.46
C VAL A 160 -4.74 8.33 -9.69
N ARG A 161 -6.00 8.01 -10.00
CA ARG A 161 -7.16 8.51 -9.26
C ARG A 161 -8.00 7.34 -8.77
N TYR A 162 -8.41 7.37 -7.50
CA TYR A 162 -9.40 6.47 -6.93
C TYR A 162 -10.68 7.26 -6.70
N TYR A 163 -11.79 6.79 -7.25
CA TYR A 163 -13.11 7.39 -7.05
C TYR A 163 -13.95 6.53 -6.13
N TYR A 164 -14.61 7.19 -5.19
CA TYR A 164 -15.46 6.56 -4.19
C TYR A 164 -16.92 6.75 -4.55
N TYR A 165 -17.70 5.68 -4.44
CA TYR A 165 -19.16 5.73 -4.56
C TYR A 165 -19.78 4.79 -3.52
N GLY A 166 -20.68 5.30 -2.67
CA GLY A 166 -21.25 4.50 -1.58
C GLY A 166 -20.22 3.96 -0.59
N GLY A 167 -19.14 4.70 -0.32
CA GLY A 167 -18.09 4.33 0.64
C GLY A 167 -17.06 3.31 0.13
N ALA A 168 -17.11 2.90 -1.14
CA ALA A 168 -16.17 1.96 -1.73
C ALA A 168 -15.46 2.54 -2.96
N ILE A 169 -14.22 2.09 -3.19
CA ILE A 169 -13.48 2.41 -4.43
C ILE A 169 -14.05 1.56 -5.55
N ASN A 170 -14.79 2.21 -6.47
CA ASN A 170 -15.49 1.52 -7.56
C ASN A 170 -14.97 1.94 -8.94
N TYR A 171 -14.06 2.91 -9.01
CA TYR A 171 -13.44 3.32 -10.25
C TYR A 171 -12.02 3.83 -10.00
N ILE A 172 -11.08 3.36 -10.80
CA ILE A 172 -9.68 3.76 -10.75
C ILE A 172 -9.26 4.17 -12.15
N THR A 173 -8.56 5.29 -12.29
CA THR A 173 -7.95 5.70 -13.55
C THR A 173 -6.45 5.86 -13.42
N VAL A 174 -5.74 5.58 -14.51
CA VAL A 174 -4.33 5.90 -14.71
C VAL A 174 -4.24 6.86 -15.89
N GLU A 175 -3.66 8.04 -15.68
CA GLU A 175 -3.53 9.10 -16.69
C GLU A 175 -2.07 9.40 -17.03
N ASP A 176 -1.84 9.92 -18.24
CA ASP A 176 -0.55 10.49 -18.62
C ASP A 176 -0.37 11.86 -17.92
N PRO A 177 0.65 12.05 -17.07
CA PRO A 177 0.78 13.25 -16.24
C PRO A 177 1.06 14.54 -17.02
N LYS A 178 1.42 14.45 -18.31
CA LYS A 178 1.70 15.63 -19.15
C LYS A 178 0.49 16.06 -19.97
N THR A 179 -0.30 15.10 -20.43
CA THR A 179 -1.42 15.34 -21.35
C THR A 179 -2.78 15.20 -20.68
N HIS A 180 -2.83 14.65 -19.46
CA HIS A 180 -4.03 14.30 -18.70
C HIS A 180 -4.97 13.34 -19.44
N LYS A 181 -4.48 12.66 -20.47
CA LYS A 181 -5.25 11.63 -21.16
C LYS A 181 -5.27 10.36 -20.32
N MET A 182 -6.46 9.83 -20.11
CA MET A 182 -6.63 8.52 -19.49
C MET A 182 -5.97 7.44 -20.35
N ILE A 183 -5.06 6.69 -19.74
CA ILE A 183 -4.35 5.57 -20.37
C ILE A 183 -5.15 4.29 -20.17
N LYS A 184 -5.67 4.07 -18.96
CA LYS A 184 -6.43 2.89 -18.57
C LYS A 184 -7.30 3.17 -17.36
N ASP A 185 -8.40 2.46 -17.25
CA ASP A 185 -9.31 2.46 -16.11
C ASP A 185 -9.60 1.05 -15.61
N TYR A 186 -10.13 0.97 -14.39
CA TYR A 186 -10.44 -0.27 -13.68
C TYR A 186 -11.71 -0.08 -12.85
N THR A 187 -12.45 -1.17 -12.70
CA THR A 187 -13.73 -1.17 -11.95
C THR A 187 -13.58 -1.65 -10.52
N THR A 188 -12.43 -2.25 -10.17
CA THR A 188 -12.12 -2.68 -8.81
C THR A 188 -10.65 -2.45 -8.48
N LEU A 189 -10.36 -2.31 -7.19
CA LEU A 189 -9.00 -2.17 -6.70
C LEU A 189 -8.15 -3.42 -6.97
N THR A 190 -8.74 -4.61 -6.87
CA THR A 190 -8.08 -5.89 -7.16
C THR A 190 -7.66 -5.97 -8.63
N GLU A 191 -8.52 -5.54 -9.57
CA GLU A 191 -8.19 -5.49 -11.00
C GLU A 191 -7.01 -4.54 -11.28
N PHE A 192 -7.04 -3.36 -10.67
CA PHE A 192 -5.94 -2.39 -10.74
C PHE A 192 -4.63 -3.00 -10.22
N TYR A 193 -4.65 -3.58 -9.02
CA TYR A 193 -3.45 -4.19 -8.42
C TYR A 193 -2.93 -5.36 -9.25
N ALA A 194 -3.80 -6.26 -9.72
CA ALA A 194 -3.39 -7.41 -10.52
C ALA A 194 -2.67 -6.99 -11.80
N ASP A 195 -3.24 -6.04 -12.54
CA ASP A 195 -2.67 -5.54 -13.79
C ASP A 195 -1.34 -4.79 -13.57
N GLN A 196 -1.28 -3.92 -12.56
CA GLN A 196 -0.07 -3.15 -12.27
C GLN A 196 1.06 -4.03 -11.71
N LEU A 197 0.72 -5.00 -10.87
CA LEU A 197 1.69 -5.95 -10.33
C LEU A 197 2.24 -6.87 -11.44
N ALA A 198 1.40 -7.31 -12.37
CA ALA A 198 1.83 -8.07 -13.55
C ALA A 198 2.80 -7.30 -14.46
N LYS A 199 2.65 -5.97 -14.56
CA LYS A 199 3.59 -5.09 -15.28
C LYS A 199 4.90 -4.88 -14.52
N LEU A 200 4.86 -4.85 -13.19
CA LEU A 200 6.03 -4.66 -12.34
C LEU A 200 6.92 -5.90 -12.27
N LEU A 201 6.31 -7.08 -12.14
CA LEU A 201 7.01 -8.34 -11.90
C LEU A 201 7.51 -8.99 -13.21
N LYS A 202 8.71 -9.57 -13.14
CA LYS A 202 9.31 -10.31 -14.25
C LYS A 202 9.09 -11.82 -14.08
N PRO A 203 9.12 -12.61 -15.17
CA PRO A 203 8.96 -14.07 -15.07
C PRO A 203 9.96 -14.77 -14.15
N LYS A 204 11.17 -14.21 -13.99
CA LYS A 204 12.22 -14.73 -13.12
C LYS A 204 12.12 -14.28 -11.66
N ASP A 205 11.15 -13.43 -11.33
CA ASP A 205 10.94 -12.98 -9.96
C ASP A 205 10.18 -14.05 -9.17
N LYS A 206 10.44 -14.10 -7.86
CA LYS A 206 9.71 -14.91 -6.90
C LYS A 206 8.91 -14.01 -5.97
N VAL A 207 7.66 -14.34 -5.71
CA VAL A 207 6.81 -13.58 -4.79
C VAL A 207 6.25 -14.51 -3.73
N THR A 208 6.52 -14.22 -2.46
CA THR A 208 5.93 -14.94 -1.34
C THR A 208 4.77 -14.13 -0.77
N ILE A 209 3.64 -14.79 -0.49
CA ILE A 209 2.48 -14.22 0.20
C ILE A 209 2.18 -14.98 1.48
N SER A 210 1.58 -14.30 2.47
CA SER A 210 1.19 -14.91 3.75
C SER A 210 -0.30 -15.10 3.95
N TYR A 211 -1.12 -14.49 3.09
CA TYR A 211 -2.56 -14.46 3.23
C TYR A 211 -3.24 -14.87 1.93
N LEU A 212 -4.39 -15.53 2.05
CA LEU A 212 -5.22 -16.03 0.94
C LEU A 212 -6.29 -15.01 0.49
N GLY A 213 -6.12 -13.74 0.85
CA GLY A 213 -7.02 -12.64 0.50
C GLY A 213 -6.53 -11.88 -0.73
N ILE A 214 -6.50 -10.55 -0.64
CA ILE A 214 -6.12 -9.70 -1.78
C ILE A 214 -4.73 -10.01 -2.32
N GLU A 215 -3.77 -10.42 -1.47
CA GLU A 215 -2.43 -10.82 -1.89
C GLU A 215 -2.42 -12.02 -2.83
N LEU A 216 -3.39 -12.94 -2.70
CA LEU A 216 -3.58 -14.05 -3.61
C LEU A 216 -4.16 -13.55 -4.94
N ASP A 217 -5.26 -12.80 -4.88
CA ASP A 217 -6.02 -12.39 -6.06
C ASP A 217 -5.20 -11.53 -7.03
N VAL A 218 -4.35 -10.65 -6.50
CA VAL A 218 -3.51 -9.76 -7.33
C VAL A 218 -2.39 -10.49 -8.08
N LEU A 219 -2.09 -11.74 -7.73
CA LEU A 219 -1.10 -12.53 -8.43
C LEU A 219 -1.65 -13.22 -9.68
N ALA A 220 -2.97 -13.20 -9.90
CA ALA A 220 -3.64 -13.93 -10.96
C ALA A 220 -3.12 -13.63 -12.38
N GLN A 221 -2.64 -12.41 -12.62
CA GLN A 221 -2.13 -11.97 -13.94
C GLN A 221 -0.60 -12.00 -14.03
N THR A 222 0.09 -12.37 -12.95
CA THR A 222 1.55 -12.34 -12.88
C THR A 222 2.16 -13.57 -13.54
N LYS A 223 3.41 -13.42 -14.01
CA LYS A 223 4.21 -14.53 -14.57
C LYS A 223 5.35 -14.95 -13.66
N SER A 224 5.44 -14.36 -12.47
CA SER A 224 6.44 -14.69 -11.46
C SER A 224 6.18 -16.09 -10.90
N HIS A 225 7.21 -16.63 -10.24
CA HIS A 225 7.06 -17.84 -9.45
C HIS A 225 6.52 -17.48 -8.07
N ASN A 226 5.25 -17.78 -7.82
CA ASN A 226 4.53 -17.36 -6.63
C ASN A 226 4.46 -18.48 -5.61
N ILE A 227 4.71 -18.11 -4.36
CA ILE A 227 4.91 -18.99 -3.23
C ILE A 227 3.95 -18.56 -2.13
N ILE A 228 3.29 -19.49 -1.48
CA ILE A 228 2.52 -19.21 -0.27
C ILE A 228 3.22 -19.75 0.96
N ASN A 229 3.33 -18.92 1.99
CA ASN A 229 3.83 -19.27 3.32
C ASN A 229 2.87 -18.65 4.33
N LEU A 230 1.84 -19.44 4.69
CA LEU A 230 0.70 -18.95 5.46
C LEU A 230 1.13 -18.46 6.84
N ALA A 231 0.62 -17.29 7.22
CA ALA A 231 0.71 -16.82 8.61
C ALA A 231 -0.27 -17.57 9.53
N GLU A 232 -1.32 -18.16 8.97
CA GLU A 232 -2.34 -18.92 9.69
C GLU A 232 -2.15 -20.42 9.48
N ASP A 233 -2.77 -21.21 10.37
CA ASP A 233 -2.82 -22.66 10.21
C ASP A 233 -3.43 -23.04 8.83
N PRO A 234 -2.79 -23.92 8.03
CA PRO A 234 -3.36 -24.45 6.78
C PRO A 234 -4.75 -25.09 6.91
N PHE A 235 -5.12 -25.50 8.12
CA PHE A 235 -6.39 -26.11 8.46
C PHE A 235 -7.35 -25.11 9.14
N ASP A 236 -8.64 -25.29 8.92
CA ASP A 236 -9.70 -24.53 9.59
C ASP A 236 -10.07 -25.14 10.95
N GLU A 237 -11.02 -24.50 11.65
CA GLU A 237 -11.52 -24.94 12.96
C GLU A 237 -12.13 -26.34 12.95
N ASN A 238 -12.55 -26.84 11.78
CA ASN A 238 -13.11 -28.18 11.59
C ASN A 238 -12.07 -29.18 11.08
N ASP A 239 -10.78 -28.82 11.14
CA ASP A 239 -9.66 -29.64 10.66
C ASP A 239 -9.67 -29.87 9.13
N ASN A 240 -10.40 -29.06 8.35
CA ASN A 240 -10.37 -29.14 6.89
C ASN A 240 -9.28 -28.24 6.32
N VAL A 241 -8.70 -28.61 5.18
CA VAL A 241 -7.79 -27.72 4.45
C VAL A 241 -8.59 -26.50 3.97
N ARG A 242 -8.08 -25.30 4.25
CA ARG A 242 -8.74 -24.06 3.84
C ARG A 242 -9.01 -24.04 2.33
N GLY A 243 -10.19 -23.59 1.92
CA GLY A 243 -10.67 -23.69 0.52
C GLY A 243 -9.68 -23.17 -0.52
N ASN A 244 -9.19 -21.94 -0.38
CA ASN A 244 -8.22 -21.37 -1.33
C ASN A 244 -6.90 -22.15 -1.35
N LEU A 245 -6.45 -22.67 -0.20
CA LEU A 245 -5.25 -23.51 -0.15
C LEU A 245 -5.48 -24.84 -0.88
N LEU A 246 -6.65 -25.46 -0.69
CA LEU A 246 -7.01 -26.69 -1.39
C LEU A 246 -7.06 -26.47 -2.90
N SER A 247 -7.66 -25.36 -3.37
CA SER A 247 -7.65 -24.97 -4.78
C SER A 247 -6.25 -24.75 -5.34
N ILE A 248 -5.31 -24.20 -4.55
CA ILE A 248 -3.90 -24.10 -4.95
C ILE A 248 -3.28 -25.49 -5.11
N LEU A 249 -3.45 -26.36 -4.12
CA LEU A 249 -2.86 -27.72 -4.09
C LEU A 249 -3.42 -28.62 -5.20
N ASN A 250 -4.67 -28.41 -5.59
CA ASN A 250 -5.35 -29.11 -6.69
C ASN A 250 -5.09 -28.48 -8.07
N ASP A 251 -4.33 -27.38 -8.12
CA ASP A 251 -4.03 -26.61 -9.35
C ASP A 251 -5.21 -25.87 -9.99
N ASP A 252 -6.35 -25.75 -9.30
CA ASP A 252 -7.44 -24.84 -9.68
C ASP A 252 -6.97 -23.38 -9.64
N ILE A 253 -6.07 -23.07 -8.69
CA ILE A 253 -5.29 -21.83 -8.64
C ILE A 253 -3.85 -22.15 -9.08
N SER A 254 -3.62 -22.04 -10.39
CA SER A 254 -2.36 -22.44 -11.04
C SER A 254 -1.26 -21.37 -10.98
N TYR A 255 -1.63 -20.11 -10.72
CA TYR A 255 -0.66 -19.01 -10.60
C TYR A 255 0.10 -19.02 -9.27
N ILE A 256 -0.18 -19.93 -8.34
CA ILE A 256 0.68 -20.26 -7.19
C ILE A 256 1.37 -21.60 -7.44
N GLN A 257 2.71 -21.61 -7.42
CA GLN A 257 3.51 -22.79 -7.79
C GLN A 257 4.08 -23.54 -6.59
N GLU A 258 4.23 -22.89 -5.43
CA GLU A 258 4.84 -23.50 -4.24
C GLU A 258 4.03 -23.16 -2.98
N VAL A 259 3.83 -24.16 -2.11
CA VAL A 259 3.21 -24.03 -0.79
C VAL A 259 4.24 -24.44 0.26
N GLN A 260 4.69 -23.50 1.08
CA GLN A 260 5.65 -23.72 2.16
C GLN A 260 4.92 -24.00 3.46
N VAL A 261 5.22 -25.14 4.08
CA VAL A 261 4.61 -25.60 5.34
C VAL A 261 5.63 -26.28 6.25
N SER A 262 5.30 -26.41 7.53
CA SER A 262 6.07 -27.26 8.46
C SER A 262 5.93 -28.75 8.11
N GLN A 263 6.87 -29.56 8.59
CA GLN A 263 6.83 -31.02 8.42
C GLN A 263 5.52 -31.63 8.96
N GLU A 264 5.07 -31.16 10.13
CA GLU A 264 3.80 -31.58 10.75
C GLU A 264 2.60 -31.35 9.82
N ASN A 265 2.52 -30.17 9.22
CA ASN A 265 1.43 -29.83 8.30
C ASN A 265 1.51 -30.62 7.00
N ALA A 266 2.71 -30.89 6.48
CA ALA A 266 2.88 -31.77 5.32
C ALA A 266 2.40 -33.21 5.59
N ASP A 267 2.71 -33.76 6.77
CA ASP A 267 2.25 -35.09 7.16
C ASP A 267 0.73 -35.14 7.34
N LYS A 268 0.14 -34.09 7.90
CA LYS A 268 -1.31 -33.97 8.05
C LYS A 268 -2.04 -33.85 6.70
N LEU A 269 -1.50 -33.08 5.76
CA LEU A 269 -1.99 -33.02 4.38
C LEU A 269 -1.94 -34.40 3.71
N LYS A 270 -0.85 -35.14 3.91
CA LYS A 270 -0.67 -36.50 3.38
C LYS A 270 -1.70 -37.48 3.94
N GLN A 271 -1.97 -37.43 5.24
CA GLN A 271 -2.96 -38.28 5.92
C GLN A 271 -4.37 -38.03 5.36
N LYS A 272 -4.69 -36.78 5.04
CA LYS A 272 -5.94 -36.39 4.38
C LYS A 272 -5.96 -36.63 2.86
N GLN A 273 -4.95 -37.34 2.33
CA GLN A 273 -4.83 -37.70 0.92
C GLN A 273 -4.78 -36.50 -0.04
N ILE A 274 -4.30 -35.36 0.44
CA ILE A 274 -4.12 -34.16 -0.37
C ILE A 274 -2.82 -34.25 -1.16
N SER A 275 -2.84 -33.80 -2.41
CA SER A 275 -1.65 -33.75 -3.27
C SER A 275 -0.56 -32.87 -2.64
N LEU A 276 0.66 -33.41 -2.57
CA LEU A 276 1.83 -32.69 -2.07
C LEU A 276 2.71 -32.15 -3.22
N ALA A 277 2.24 -32.18 -4.46
CA ALA A 277 3.05 -31.83 -5.63
C ALA A 277 3.63 -30.40 -5.60
N LYS A 278 2.90 -29.46 -4.97
CA LYS A 278 3.34 -28.07 -4.77
C LYS A 278 3.95 -27.82 -3.39
N VAL A 279 3.98 -28.83 -2.51
CA VAL A 279 4.37 -28.64 -1.10
C VAL A 279 5.89 -28.71 -0.95
N THR A 280 6.45 -27.71 -0.27
CA THR A 280 7.85 -27.68 0.17
C THR A 280 7.88 -27.54 1.69
N VAL A 281 8.62 -28.43 2.36
CA VAL A 281 8.80 -28.38 3.82
C VAL A 281 9.90 -27.38 4.16
N VAL A 282 9.61 -26.44 5.07
CA VAL A 282 10.53 -25.40 5.55
C VAL A 282 10.65 -25.37 7.06
#